data_AF-A0A534VW28-F1
#
_entry.id   AF-A0A534VW28-F1
#
_cell.length_a   1.000
_cell.length_b   1.000
_cell.length_c   1.000
_cell.angle_alpha   90.00
_cell.angle_beta   90.00
_cell.angle_gamma   90.00
#
_symmetry.space_group_name_H-M   'P 1'
#
loop_
_entity.id
_entity.type
_entity.pdbx_description
1 polymer ?
#
loop_
_entity_poly.entity_id
_entity_poly.type
_entity_poly.pdbx_seq_one_letter_code
_entity_poly.pdbx_strand_id
1 'polypeptide(L)'
;ADHAWAVGDRSILTSTSDGGKTWRARKVAMEADISGGESLAAADPILYDVKFVDATNGWIVGEFGKIMHTADGGESWHEQEKTLMEGTGIFDLLDLPTLYGVYMADTQRGLASG
;
A
#
# COMPACT_ATOMS: atom_id res chain seq x y z
N ALA A 1 10.05 -5.75 19.98
CA ALA A 1 9.77 -4.83 18.87
C ALA A 1 8.40 -4.26 19.18
N ASP A 2 8.37 -3.01 19.62
CA ASP A 2 7.14 -2.42 20.18
C ASP A 2 6.31 -1.77 19.08
N HIS A 3 6.92 -1.55 17.89
CA HIS A 3 6.27 -1.10 16.68
C HIS A 3 5.98 -2.25 15.72
N ALA A 4 4.77 -2.25 15.16
CA ALA A 4 4.38 -3.13 14.06
C ALA A 4 3.34 -2.43 13.17
N TRP A 5 3.22 -2.93 11.93
CA TRP A 5 2.25 -2.48 10.94
C TRP A 5 1.43 -3.64 10.40
N ALA A 6 0.19 -3.37 10.02
CA ALA A 6 -0.65 -4.28 9.27
C ALA A 6 -1.46 -3.51 8.24
N VAL A 7 -1.67 -4.14 7.08
CA VAL A 7 -2.42 -3.59 5.95
C VAL A 7 -3.62 -4.47 5.61
N GLY A 8 -4.57 -3.94 4.86
CA GLY A 8 -5.73 -4.71 4.42
C GLY A 8 -6.69 -3.94 3.53
N ASP A 9 -7.95 -4.40 3.55
CA ASP A 9 -9.04 -3.87 2.75
C ASP A 9 -9.30 -2.37 3.00
N ARG A 10 -9.78 -1.70 1.95
CA ARG A 10 -10.05 -0.26 1.88
C ARG A 10 -8.84 0.62 2.20
N SER A 11 -7.67 0.17 1.75
CA SER A 11 -6.38 0.86 1.94
C SER A 11 -6.07 1.20 3.39
N ILE A 12 -6.54 0.36 4.31
CA ILE A 12 -6.28 0.52 5.73
C ILE A 12 -4.82 0.18 6.01
N LEU A 13 -4.17 1.04 6.79
CA LEU A 13 -2.91 0.76 7.46
C LEU A 13 -3.11 1.02 8.93
N THR A 14 -2.81 0.00 9.74
CA THR A 14 -2.83 0.13 11.18
C THR A 14 -1.43 -0.04 11.74
N SER A 15 -1.09 0.75 12.75
CA SER A 15 0.19 0.67 13.44
C SER A 15 0.00 0.56 14.94
N THR A 16 0.95 -0.09 15.59
CA THR A 16 1.08 -0.13 17.04
C THR A 16 2.46 0.41 17.43
N SER A 17 2.57 0.92 18.65
CA SER A 17 3.83 1.34 19.28
C SER A 17 4.02 0.76 20.69
N ASP A 18 3.12 -0.13 21.12
CA ASP A 18 3.09 -0.71 22.47
C ASP A 18 3.10 -2.25 22.46
N GLY A 19 3.61 -2.84 21.38
CA GLY A 19 3.70 -4.29 21.19
C GLY A 19 2.36 -4.93 20.85
N GLY A 20 1.45 -4.20 20.20
CA GLY A 20 0.16 -4.70 19.75
C GLY A 20 -0.96 -4.63 20.79
N LYS A 21 -0.77 -3.90 21.89
CA LYS A 21 -1.82 -3.69 22.91
C LYS A 21 -2.85 -2.67 22.42
N THR A 22 -2.41 -1.63 21.71
CA THR A 22 -3.27 -0.68 21.02
C THR A 22 -2.83 -0.47 19.58
N TRP A 23 -3.81 -0.15 18.73
CA TRP A 23 -3.64 -0.02 17.29
C TRP A 23 -4.28 1.28 16.82
N ARG A 24 -3.60 1.99 15.91
CA ARG A 24 -4.05 3.24 15.30
C ARG A 24 -4.22 3.03 13.80
N ALA A 25 -5.46 3.09 13.34
CA ALA A 25 -5.78 2.96 11.93
C ALA A 25 -5.69 4.31 11.20
N ARG A 26 -5.18 4.29 9.97
CA ARG A 26 -5.23 5.38 9.00
C ARG A 26 -5.43 4.83 7.60
N LYS A 27 -5.88 5.69 6.68
CA LYS A 27 -5.96 5.39 5.26
C LYS A 27 -4.71 5.92 4.55
N VAL A 28 -4.19 5.18 3.58
CA VAL A 28 -2.88 5.49 2.95
C VAL A 28 -2.99 5.78 1.46
N ALA A 29 -3.91 5.12 0.75
CA ALA A 29 -4.27 5.54 -0.60
C ALA A 29 -5.31 6.68 -0.48
N MET A 30 -4.98 7.85 -1.01
CA MET A 30 -5.90 8.97 -1.14
C MET A 30 -6.39 9.08 -2.58
N GLU A 31 -7.69 9.40 -2.67
CA GLU A 31 -8.56 9.50 -3.83
C GLU A 31 -7.84 9.66 -5.17
N ALA A 32 -7.93 8.63 -6.01
CA ALA A 32 -7.88 8.87 -7.45
C ALA A 32 -8.98 9.91 -7.76
N ASP A 33 -8.65 10.97 -8.49
CA ASP A 33 -9.66 11.87 -9.06
C ASP A 33 -10.44 11.07 -10.11
N ILE A 34 -11.40 10.27 -9.64
CA ILE A 34 -12.35 9.58 -10.50
C ILE A 34 -13.49 10.55 -10.77
N SER A 35 -13.19 11.64 -11.48
CA SER A 35 -14.16 12.58 -12.02
C SER A 35 -15.02 11.89 -13.09
N GLY A 36 -15.96 11.07 -12.63
CA GLY A 36 -16.85 10.28 -13.47
C GLY A 36 -17.89 9.44 -12.72
N GLY A 37 -17.84 9.36 -11.39
CA GLY A 37 -18.74 8.48 -10.63
C GLY A 37 -18.42 6.99 -10.80
N GLU A 38 -17.20 6.67 -11.23
CA GLU A 38 -16.77 5.30 -11.54
C GLU A 38 -16.02 4.66 -10.36
N SER A 39 -16.54 3.53 -9.89
CA SER A 39 -16.04 2.55 -8.91
C SER A 39 -15.39 3.02 -7.59
N LEU A 40 -16.11 2.81 -6.48
CA LEU A 40 -15.57 2.82 -5.11
C LEU A 40 -14.37 1.87 -4.90
N ALA A 41 -14.17 0.87 -5.75
CA ALA A 41 -13.09 -0.11 -5.61
C ALA A 41 -11.69 0.46 -5.98
N ALA A 42 -11.61 1.40 -6.94
CA ALA A 42 -10.33 2.01 -7.32
C ALA A 42 -9.83 3.05 -6.32
N ALA A 43 -10.76 3.70 -5.61
CA ALA A 43 -10.41 4.67 -4.56
C ALA A 43 -9.78 4.00 -3.33
N ASP A 44 -10.09 2.72 -3.11
CA ASP A 44 -9.88 2.00 -1.86
C ASP A 44 -9.23 0.62 -2.11
N PRO A 45 -8.08 0.53 -2.81
CA PRO A 45 -7.44 -0.74 -3.11
C PRO A 45 -7.13 -1.56 -1.85
N ILE A 46 -7.25 -2.88 -1.98
CA ILE A 46 -6.77 -3.81 -0.97
C ILE A 46 -5.24 -3.80 -0.98
N LEU A 47 -4.67 -3.64 0.20
CA LEU A 47 -3.23 -3.73 0.44
C LEU A 47 -2.94 -5.11 1.04
N TYR A 48 -2.10 -5.89 0.38
CA TYR A 48 -1.91 -7.31 0.71
C TYR A 48 -0.72 -7.57 1.63
N ASP A 49 0.35 -6.76 1.52
CA ASP A 49 1.55 -6.97 2.33
C ASP A 49 2.27 -5.67 2.67
N VAL A 50 2.98 -5.68 3.79
CA VAL A 50 3.80 -4.58 4.28
C VAL A 50 5.12 -5.11 4.84
N LYS A 51 6.23 -4.56 4.38
CA LYS A 51 7.57 -4.96 4.83
C LYS A 51 8.44 -3.76 5.13
N PHE A 52 9.04 -3.76 6.31
CA PHE A 52 10.10 -2.84 6.67
C PHE A 52 11.45 -3.55 6.68
N VAL A 53 12.46 -2.83 6.18
CA VAL A 53 13.85 -3.30 6.15
C VAL A 53 14.68 -2.68 7.28
N ASP A 54 14.27 -1.50 7.75
CA ASP A 54 14.79 -0.83 8.94
C ASP A 54 13.67 -0.01 9.61
N ALA A 55 14.02 0.83 10.58
CA ALA A 55 13.05 1.61 11.36
C ALA A 55 12.33 2.71 10.55
N THR A 56 12.92 3.15 9.42
CA THR A 56 12.43 4.29 8.64
C THR A 56 11.93 3.89 7.25
N ASN A 57 12.42 2.78 6.70
CA ASN A 57 12.18 2.36 5.32
C ASN A 57 11.25 1.15 5.26
N GLY A 58 10.10 1.33 4.61
CA GLY A 58 9.09 0.29 4.43
C GLY A 58 8.34 0.37 3.11
N TRP A 59 7.81 -0.77 2.67
CA TRP A 59 7.07 -0.93 1.42
C TRP A 59 5.74 -1.61 1.66
N ILE A 60 4.74 -1.20 0.89
CA ILE A 60 3.41 -1.82 0.82
C ILE A 60 3.13 -2.20 -0.63
N VAL A 61 2.49 -3.35 -0.82
CA VAL A 61 1.97 -3.78 -2.12
C VAL A 61 0.48 -4.11 -2.06
N GLY A 62 -0.21 -3.98 -3.20
CA GLY A 62 -1.66 -4.15 -3.25
C GLY A 62 -2.23 -4.40 -4.64
N GLU A 63 -3.55 -4.25 -4.75
CA GLU A 63 -4.27 -4.26 -6.02
C GLU A 63 -3.75 -3.22 -7.00
N PHE A 64 -4.02 -3.45 -8.29
CA PHE A 64 -3.71 -2.54 -9.39
C PHE A 64 -2.21 -2.22 -9.55
N GLY A 65 -1.35 -3.17 -9.14
CA GLY A 65 0.10 -3.05 -9.17
C GLY A 65 0.64 -2.03 -8.17
N LYS A 66 -0.14 -1.66 -7.14
CA LYS A 66 0.25 -0.60 -6.22
C LYS A 66 1.52 -0.96 -5.45
N ILE A 67 2.49 -0.05 -5.47
CA ILE A 67 3.72 -0.10 -4.68
C ILE A 67 3.90 1.25 -3.98
N MET A 68 3.89 1.25 -2.65
CA MET A 68 4.13 2.44 -1.84
C MET A 68 5.38 2.27 -0.99
N HIS A 69 6.12 3.35 -0.77
CA HIS A 69 7.31 3.39 0.08
C HIS A 69 7.17 4.50 1.12
N THR A 70 7.70 4.26 2.31
CA THR A 70 7.92 5.27 3.33
C THR A 70 9.40 5.35 3.66
N ALA A 71 9.89 6.56 3.90
CA ALA A 71 11.24 6.83 4.39
C ALA A 71 11.26 7.46 5.78
N ASP A 72 10.09 7.57 6.43
CA ASP A 72 9.89 8.24 7.73
C ASP A 72 9.23 7.33 8.77
N GLY A 73 9.40 6.01 8.65
CA GLY A 73 8.83 5.06 9.60
C GLY A 73 7.32 4.94 9.45
N GLY A 74 6.82 5.13 8.23
CA GLY A 74 5.41 5.18 7.95
C GLY A 74 4.76 6.31 8.70
N GLU A 75 5.26 7.54 8.67
CA GLU A 75 4.45 8.71 8.95
C GLU A 75 3.74 9.15 7.66
N SER A 76 4.45 9.11 6.53
CA SER A 76 3.95 9.31 5.19
C SER A 76 4.31 8.15 4.26
N TRP A 77 3.52 7.97 3.21
CA TRP A 77 3.73 6.94 2.20
C TRP A 77 3.60 7.55 0.81
N HIS A 78 4.54 7.20 -0.06
CA HIS A 78 4.64 7.71 -1.41
C HIS A 78 4.63 6.56 -2.40
N GLU A 79 3.76 6.67 -3.40
CA GLU A 79 3.71 5.74 -4.50
C GLU A 79 5.03 5.79 -5.31
N GLN A 80 5.62 4.63 -5.59
CA GLN A 80 6.92 4.51 -6.27
C GLN A 80 6.80 4.48 -7.80
N GLU A 81 5.65 4.06 -8.31
CA GLU A 81 5.30 4.09 -9.73
C GLU A 81 3.85 4.55 -9.82
N LYS A 82 3.55 5.54 -10.69
CA LYS A 82 2.17 5.98 -10.93
C LYS A 82 1.31 4.74 -11.14
N THR A 83 0.26 4.58 -10.34
CA THR A 83 -0.62 3.40 -10.43
C THR A 83 -0.96 3.15 -11.90
N LEU A 84 -1.01 1.88 -12.31
CA LEU A 84 -1.47 1.50 -13.65
C LEU A 84 -2.91 1.93 -13.96
N MET A 85 -3.61 2.54 -13.01
CA MET A 85 -4.92 3.16 -13.15
C MET A 85 -4.93 4.42 -14.01
N GLU A 86 -3.81 5.14 -14.13
CA GLU A 86 -3.83 6.42 -14.84
C GLU A 86 -4.12 6.21 -16.34
N GLY A 87 -5.30 6.68 -16.79
CA GLY A 87 -5.74 6.53 -18.17
C GLY A 87 -6.47 5.22 -18.51
N THR A 88 -6.79 4.40 -17.50
CA THR A 88 -7.57 3.15 -17.70
C THR A 88 -9.05 3.35 -17.45
N GLY A 89 -9.91 2.71 -18.26
CA GLY A 89 -11.35 2.69 -18.02
C GLY A 89 -11.73 1.69 -16.92
N ILE A 90 -12.95 1.80 -16.39
CA ILE A 90 -13.44 0.94 -15.29
C ILE A 90 -13.36 -0.57 -15.59
N PHE A 91 -13.52 -0.97 -16.86
CA PHE A 91 -13.43 -2.38 -17.23
C PHE A 91 -11.99 -2.90 -17.23
N ASP A 92 -11.02 -2.02 -17.49
CA ASP A 92 -9.60 -2.37 -17.49
C ASP A 92 -9.09 -2.60 -16.05
N LEU A 93 -9.75 -2.03 -15.04
CA LEU A 93 -9.38 -2.19 -13.63
C LEU A 93 -9.39 -3.66 -13.16
N LEU A 94 -10.28 -4.48 -13.72
CA LEU A 94 -10.37 -5.90 -13.36
C LEU A 94 -9.21 -6.73 -13.93
N ASP A 95 -8.54 -6.20 -14.95
CA ASP A 95 -7.41 -6.84 -15.62
C ASP A 95 -6.05 -6.31 -15.13
N LEU A 96 -6.06 -5.30 -14.26
CA LEU A 96 -4.82 -4.77 -13.67
C LEU A 96 -4.18 -5.80 -12.73
N PRO A 97 -2.84 -5.88 -12.70
CA PRO A 97 -2.14 -6.85 -11.89
C PRO A 97 -2.39 -6.61 -10.40
N THR A 98 -2.32 -7.67 -9.61
CA THR A 98 -2.33 -7.59 -8.14
C THR A 98 -0.98 -8.06 -7.62
N LEU A 99 -0.42 -7.37 -6.63
CA LEU A 99 0.78 -7.80 -5.93
C LEU A 99 0.39 -8.27 -4.53
N TYR A 100 0.67 -9.54 -4.22
CA TYR A 100 0.30 -10.18 -2.96
C TYR A 100 1.40 -10.16 -1.90
N GLY A 101 2.66 -10.00 -2.30
CA GLY A 101 3.79 -10.11 -1.38
C GLY A 101 4.94 -9.19 -1.74
N VAL A 102 5.62 -8.66 -0.73
CA VAL A 102 6.82 -7.84 -0.88
C VAL A 102 7.95 -8.34 0.01
N TYR A 103 9.10 -8.56 -0.61
CA TYR A 103 10.32 -8.97 0.07
C TYR A 103 11.45 -8.00 -0.20
N MET A 104 12.10 -7.51 0.86
CA MET A 104 13.25 -6.61 0.76
C MET A 104 14.49 -7.31 1.32
N ALA A 105 15.57 -7.30 0.53
CA ALA A 105 16.88 -7.75 0.97
C ALA A 105 17.64 -6.61 1.67
N ASP A 106 17.50 -5.38 1.16
CA ASP A 106 18.01 -4.15 1.74
C ASP A 106 17.15 -2.95 1.26
N THR A 107 17.56 -1.73 1.60
CA THR A 107 16.83 -0.49 1.23
C THR A 107 16.81 -0.20 -0.26
N GLN A 108 17.59 -0.90 -1.08
CA GLN A 108 17.74 -0.66 -2.53
C GLN A 108 17.36 -1.87 -3.38
N ARG A 109 17.21 -3.05 -2.78
CA ARG A 109 16.97 -4.31 -3.49
C ARG A 109 15.86 -5.11 -2.83
N GLY A 110 14.88 -5.47 -3.65
CA GLY A 110 13.74 -6.29 -3.25
C GLY A 110 12.99 -6.85 -4.45
N LEU A 111 11.90 -7.53 -4.16
CA LEU A 111 11.00 -8.17 -5.11
C LEU A 111 9.55 -8.00 -4.63
N ALA A 112 8.64 -7.73 -5.56
CA ALA A 112 7.21 -7.86 -5.34
C ALA A 112 6.69 -9.01 -6.23
N SER A 113 5.75 -9.78 -5.70
CA SER A 113 5.15 -10.93 -6.39
C SER A 113 3.64 -10.79 -6.46
N GLY A 114 3.07 -11.15 -7.61
CA GLY A 114 1.64 -11.15 -7.89
C GLY A 114 1.17 -12.48 -8.47
#